data_AF-A0A507WMU4-F1
#
_entry.id   AF-A0A507WMU4-F1
#
_cell.length_a   1.000
_cell.length_b   1.000
_cell.length_c   1.000
_cell.angle_alpha   90.00
_cell.angle_beta   90.00
_cell.angle_gamma   90.00
#
_symmetry.space_group_name_H-M   'P 1'
#
loop_
_entity.id
_entity.type
_entity.pdbx_description
1 polymer ?
#
loop_
_entity_poly.entity_id
_entity_poly.type
_entity_poly.pdbx_seq_one_letter_code
_entity_poly.pdbx_strand_id
1 'polypeptide(L)' 'MTNHTNAVNPSVILPFEAVLSLKVPTTELAPVFVPSVWVSAGKFATFDEAKFACYAFADHPALIAMQVTQCFKVGSAE' A
#
# COMPACT_ATOMS: atom_id res chain seq x y z
N MET A 1 -18.42 -23.70 30.14
CA MET A 1 -18.04 -23.43 28.75
C MET A 1 -17.44 -22.03 28.71
N THR A 2 -16.13 -21.92 28.80
CA THR A 2 -15.41 -20.65 28.72
C THR A 2 -15.11 -20.38 27.24
N ASN A 3 -15.80 -19.41 26.65
CA ASN A 3 -15.50 -18.90 25.32
C ASN A 3 -14.12 -18.23 25.36
N HIS A 4 -13.09 -18.95 24.94
CA HIS A 4 -11.81 -18.36 24.57
C HIS A 4 -12.02 -17.58 23.26
N THR A 5 -12.53 -16.37 23.37
CA THR A 5 -12.40 -15.38 22.31
C THR A 5 -10.91 -15.17 22.13
N ASN A 6 -10.34 -15.66 21.02
CA ASN A 6 -8.98 -15.37 20.61
C ASN A 6 -8.82 -13.86 20.52
N ALA A 7 -8.34 -13.24 21.61
CA ALA A 7 -8.01 -11.83 21.64
C ALA A 7 -6.80 -11.65 20.73
N VAL A 8 -7.06 -11.31 19.47
CA VAL A 8 -6.02 -10.91 18.53
C VAL A 8 -5.33 -9.71 19.15
N ASN A 9 -4.07 -9.88 19.55
CA ASN A 9 -3.30 -8.83 20.18
C ASN A 9 -3.19 -7.63 19.20
N PRO A 10 -3.75 -6.46 19.51
CA PRO A 10 -3.77 -5.31 18.60
C PRO A 10 -2.36 -4.86 18.20
N SER A 11 -1.35 -5.18 19.02
CA SER A 11 0.07 -4.87 18.74
C SER A 11 0.71 -5.71 17.62
N VAL A 12 0.00 -6.74 17.10
CA VAL A 12 0.46 -7.58 15.98
C VAL A 12 -0.22 -7.18 14.65
N ILE A 13 -1.34 -6.46 14.69
CA ILE A 13 -1.98 -5.95 13.48
C ILE A 13 -1.19 -4.72 13.02
N LEU A 14 -0.34 -4.94 12.02
CA LEU A 14 0.40 -3.85 11.39
C LEU A 14 -0.52 -3.04 10.46
N PRO A 15 -0.17 -1.77 10.23
CA PRO A 15 -0.99 -0.89 9.39
C PRO A 15 -1.09 -1.38 7.95
N PHE A 16 -2.18 -0.99 7.30
CA PHE A 16 -2.33 -1.06 5.86
C PHE A 16 -1.55 0.08 5.21
N GLU A 17 -0.84 -0.19 4.13
CA GLU A 17 -0.08 0.79 3.39
C GLU A 17 -0.76 1.07 2.05
N ALA A 18 -0.98 2.35 1.77
CA ALA A 18 -1.44 2.81 0.48
C ALA A 18 -0.20 3.04 -0.41
N VAL A 19 -0.13 2.37 -1.55
CA VAL A 19 1.01 2.44 -2.47
C VAL A 19 0.53 2.87 -3.85
N LEU A 20 1.25 3.79 -4.46
CA LEU A 20 0.97 4.33 -5.80
C LEU A 20 2.10 3.93 -6.75
N SER A 21 1.75 3.44 -7.94
CA SER A 21 2.69 3.29 -9.04
C SER A 21 2.59 4.49 -9.97
N LEU A 22 3.65 5.27 -10.07
CA LEU A 22 3.71 6.51 -10.83
C LEU A 22 4.67 6.37 -12.01
N LYS A 23 4.24 6.83 -13.19
CA LYS A 23 5.08 6.98 -14.37
C LYS A 23 6.21 7.97 -14.07
N VAL A 24 7.42 7.58 -14.40
CA VAL A 24 8.59 8.46 -14.33
C VAL A 24 8.75 9.19 -15.66
N PRO A 25 8.97 10.52 -15.65
CA PRO A 25 9.33 11.24 -16.87
C PRO A 25 10.60 10.65 -17.50
N THR A 26 10.55 10.40 -18.81
CA THR A 26 11.71 9.92 -19.59
C THR A 26 11.91 10.82 -20.80
N THR A 27 13.16 10.94 -21.24
CA THR A 27 13.56 11.62 -22.49
C THR A 27 13.43 10.71 -23.71
N GLU A 28 13.16 9.42 -23.52
CA GLU A 28 12.98 8.45 -24.60
C GLU A 28 11.66 8.70 -25.33
N LEU A 29 11.73 8.86 -26.66
CA LEU A 29 10.56 8.92 -27.52
C LEU A 29 10.02 7.49 -27.71
N ALA A 30 8.79 7.24 -27.26
CA ALA A 30 8.11 5.94 -27.36
C ALA A 30 8.86 4.77 -26.68
N PRO A 31 9.03 4.81 -25.35
CA PRO A 31 9.78 3.78 -24.65
C PRO A 31 9.04 2.44 -24.73
N VAL A 32 9.79 1.36 -24.96
CA VAL A 32 9.27 -0.01 -24.99
C VAL A 32 8.67 -0.41 -23.64
N PHE A 33 9.17 0.18 -22.55
CA PHE A 33 8.67 0.02 -21.19
C PHE A 33 8.37 1.39 -20.57
N VAL A 34 7.23 1.53 -19.90
CA VAL A 34 6.95 2.75 -19.13
C VAL A 34 7.68 2.66 -17.78
N PRO A 35 8.76 3.43 -17.54
CA PRO A 35 9.42 3.39 -16.25
C PRO A 35 8.46 3.89 -15.17
N SER A 36 8.41 3.18 -14.05
CA SER A 36 7.55 3.52 -12.93
C SER A 36 8.25 3.34 -11.60
N VAL A 37 7.79 4.10 -10.61
CA VAL A 37 8.20 3.98 -9.21
C VAL A 37 7.00 3.67 -8.34
N TRP A 38 7.21 2.84 -7.33
CA TRP A 38 6.23 2.59 -6.29
C TRP A 38 6.53 3.50 -5.10
N VAL A 39 5.56 4.32 -4.70
CA VAL A 39 5.67 5.26 -3.58
C VAL A 39 4.61 4.98 -2.54
N SER A 40 4.99 5.07 -1.26
CA SER A 40 4.06 5.00 -0.14
C SER A 40 3.33 6.33 0.00
N ALA A 41 2.00 6.30 -0.10
CA ALA A 41 1.13 7.45 0.17
C ALA A 41 0.79 7.58 1.66
N GLY A 42 1.07 6.53 2.46
CA GLY A 42 0.86 6.54 3.90
C GLY A 42 0.55 5.16 4.47
N LYS A 43 0.54 5.09 5.80
CA LYS A 43 0.17 3.92 6.59
C LYS A 43 -1.06 4.22 7.43
N PHE A 44 -2.00 3.29 7.43
CA PHE A 44 -3.37 3.47 7.92
C PHE A 44 -3.77 2.31 8.82
N ALA A 45 -4.68 2.56 9.76
CA ALA A 45 -5.11 1.53 10.71
C ALA A 45 -6.04 0.52 10.04
N THR A 46 -6.81 0.97 9.03
CA THR A 46 -7.80 0.14 8.33
C THR A 46 -7.56 0.08 6.83
N PHE A 47 -8.05 -0.99 6.21
CA PHE A 47 -8.02 -1.15 4.76
C PHE A 47 -8.79 -0.03 4.04
N ASP A 48 -9.94 0.39 4.58
CA ASP A 48 -10.78 1.41 3.96
C ASP A 48 -10.12 2.79 3.99
N GLU A 49 -9.43 3.14 5.07
CA GLU A 49 -8.62 4.37 5.15
C GLU A 49 -7.50 4.36 4.09
N ALA A 50 -6.76 3.26 3.98
CA ALA A 50 -5.71 3.10 2.98
C ALA A 50 -6.26 3.16 1.54
N LYS A 51 -7.40 2.50 1.30
CA LYS A 51 -8.10 2.53 0.01
C LYS A 51 -8.56 3.94 -0.34
N PHE A 52 -9.18 4.64 0.60
CA PHE A 52 -9.60 6.03 0.40
C PHE A 52 -8.40 6.94 0.09
N ALA A 53 -7.28 6.75 0.79
CA ALA A 53 -6.05 7.48 0.54
C ALA A 53 -5.49 7.23 -0.87
N CYS A 54 -5.58 6.00 -1.41
CA CYS A 54 -5.25 5.75 -2.81
C CYS A 54 -6.15 6.57 -3.76
N TYR A 55 -7.46 6.55 -3.55
CA TYR A 55 -8.41 7.25 -4.43
C TYR A 55 -8.26 8.77 -4.43
N ALA A 56 -7.64 9.37 -3.42
CA ALA A 56 -7.29 10.80 -3.45
C ALA A 56 -6.35 11.17 -4.61
N PHE A 57 -5.66 10.19 -5.21
CA PHE A 57 -4.75 10.37 -6.34
C PHE A 57 -5.31 9.85 -7.67
N ALA A 58 -6.58 9.42 -7.73
CA ALA A 58 -7.16 8.77 -8.90
C ALA A 58 -7.05 9.61 -10.19
N ASP A 59 -7.09 10.94 -10.06
CA ASP A 59 -7.00 11.88 -11.19
C ASP A 59 -5.56 12.33 -11.50
N HIS A 60 -4.55 11.77 -10.84
CA HIS A 60 -3.16 12.17 -11.04
C HIS A 60 -2.65 11.68 -12.41
N PRO A 61 -2.13 12.56 -13.29
CA PRO A 61 -1.83 12.22 -14.69
C PRO A 61 -0.69 11.22 -14.86
N ALA A 62 0.17 11.08 -13.85
CA ALA A 62 1.24 10.08 -13.85
C ALA A 62 0.83 8.75 -13.19
N LEU A 63 -0.38 8.62 -12.65
CA LEU A 63 -0.80 7.39 -11.97
C LEU A 63 -0.98 6.25 -12.99
N ILE A 64 -0.37 5.10 -12.69
CA ILE A 64 -0.50 3.87 -13.46
C ILE A 64 -1.37 2.87 -12.71
N ALA A 65 -1.09 2.69 -11.41
CA ALA A 65 -1.78 1.73 -10.58
C ALA A 65 -1.78 2.16 -9.11
N MET A 66 -2.71 1.60 -8.34
CA MET A 66 -2.83 1.76 -6.90
C MET A 66 -2.89 0.39 -6.25
N GLN A 67 -2.30 0.26 -5.06
CA GLN A 67 -2.33 -0.97 -4.29
C GLN A 67 -2.48 -0.64 -2.80
N VAL A 68 -3.27 -1.45 -2.10
CA VAL A 68 -3.25 -1.50 -0.64
C VAL A 68 -2.56 -2.78 -0.23
N THR A 69 -1.55 -2.68 0.62
CA THR A 69 -0.85 -3.84 1.19
C THR A 69 -1.05 -3.86 2.68
N GLN A 70 -1.18 -5.05 3.27
CA GLN A 70 -1.07 -5.19 4.71
C GLN A 70 0.41 -5.44 5.02
N CYS A 71 1.02 -4.59 5.85
CA CYS A 71 2.37 -4.87 6.30
C CYS A 71 2.34 -6.14 7.18
N PHE A 72 3.31 -7.03 7.01
CA PHE A 72 3.53 -8.15 7.94
C PHE A 72 4.89 -7.98 8.58
N LYS A 73 4.98 -8.20 9.90
CA LYS A 73 6.26 -8.23 10.58
C LYS A 73 6.86 -9.54 10.10
N VAL A 74 7.89 -9.47 9.28
CA VAL A 74 8.73 -10.64 9.04
C VAL A 74 9.27 -10.99 10.42
N GLY A 75 8.81 -12.12 10.97
CA GLY A 75 9.30 -12.59 12.26
C GLY A 75 10.82 -12.62 12.17
N SER A 76 11.49 -11.90 13.08
CA SER A 76 12.89 -12.17 13.38
C SER A 76 12.95 -13.62 13.82
N ALA A 77 13.34 -14.50 12.90
CA ALA A 77 13.78 -15.83 13.24
C ALA A 77 15.13 -15.67 13.95
N GLU A 78 15.06 -15.45 15.26
CA GLU A 78 16.16 -15.71 16.18
C GLU A 78 16.08 -17.15 16.67
#